data_AF-A0A5N7ZEE6-F1
#
_entry.id   AF-A0A5N7ZEE6-F1
#
_cell.length_a   1.000
_cell.length_b   1.000
_cell.length_c   1.000
_cell.angle_alpha   90.00
_cell.angle_beta   90.00
_cell.angle_gamma   90.00
#
_symmetry.space_group_name_H-M   'P 1'
#
loop_
_entity.id
_entity.type
_entity.pdbx_description
1 polymer ?
#
loop_
_entity_poly.entity_id
_entity_poly.type
_entity_poly.pdbx_seq_one_letter_code
_entity_poly.pdbx_strand_id
1 'polypeptide(L)'
;MKWKGQRKSENVEDRRGMSSGGKIAAGGGLIGLIILLINMFGGENAQQLTPLLEQLQQGQSTEQVRQRELTPKEMELGDFAATMLGNNDSIWAKVFHENKLTYEKPGMVLFNDNVSTACGSATSATGPFYCPADRKVYMDLAFFEELRTRFGAKEGDFAIAYVIAHEVGHHVQTLLGTSGKVRKLQQGLSQTAA
;
A
#
# COMPACT_ATOMS: atom_id res chain seq x y z
N MET A 1 20.14 -14.44 6.25
CA MET A 1 20.55 -13.65 5.06
C MET A 1 21.15 -12.32 5.52
N LYS A 2 22.23 -11.81 4.90
CA LYS A 2 22.80 -10.49 5.26
C LYS A 2 22.13 -9.39 4.43
N TRP A 3 21.35 -8.52 5.06
CA TRP A 3 20.64 -7.40 4.38
C TRP A 3 20.95 -6.03 5.00
N LYS A 4 21.31 -5.98 6.28
CA LYS A 4 21.62 -4.72 6.99
C LYS A 4 22.78 -4.00 6.31
N GLY A 5 22.61 -2.70 6.07
CA GLY A 5 23.59 -1.85 5.37
C GLY A 5 23.53 -1.93 3.84
N GLN A 6 22.65 -2.75 3.25
CA GLN A 6 22.39 -2.70 1.81
C GLN A 6 21.49 -1.50 1.45
N ARG A 7 21.45 -1.16 0.16
CA ARG A 7 20.65 -0.05 -0.36
C ARG A 7 19.16 -0.36 -0.22
N LYS A 8 18.43 0.55 0.44
CA LYS A 8 16.97 0.54 0.53
C LYS A 8 16.36 1.21 -0.72
N SER A 9 15.20 0.74 -1.16
CA SER A 9 14.41 1.47 -2.15
C SER A 9 13.75 2.69 -1.52
N GLU A 10 13.70 3.79 -2.26
CA GLU A 10 13.00 5.03 -1.88
C GLU A 10 11.52 4.97 -2.26
N ASN A 11 11.12 3.99 -3.06
CA ASN A 11 9.75 3.82 -3.55
C ASN A 11 8.86 3.06 -2.55
N VAL A 12 9.05 3.28 -1.25
CA VAL A 12 8.29 2.60 -0.18
C VAL A 12 7.48 3.62 0.61
N GLU A 13 6.18 3.42 0.63
CA GLU A 13 5.22 4.18 1.43
C GLU A 13 4.84 3.34 2.66
N ASP A 14 5.22 3.82 3.84
CA ASP A 14 4.83 3.18 5.09
C ASP A 14 3.53 3.80 5.62
N ARG A 15 2.44 3.05 5.48
CA ARG A 15 1.09 3.46 5.94
C ARG A 15 0.68 2.70 7.22
N ARG A 16 1.61 1.98 7.83
CA ARG A 16 1.36 1.22 9.07
C ARG A 16 1.13 2.16 10.24
N GLY A 17 0.30 1.73 11.18
CA GLY A 17 -0.09 2.55 12.33
C GLY A 17 -1.01 3.73 11.98
N MET A 18 -1.32 3.96 10.69
CA MET A 18 -2.31 4.93 10.24
C MET A 18 -3.67 4.22 10.18
N SER A 19 -4.45 4.23 11.26
CA SER A 19 -5.78 3.64 11.21
C SER A 19 -6.67 4.43 10.25
N SER A 20 -7.03 3.83 9.12
CA SER A 20 -8.12 4.34 8.25
C SER A 20 -9.52 3.94 8.77
N GLY A 21 -9.58 3.36 9.97
CA GLY A 21 -10.80 2.87 10.62
C GLY A 21 -11.77 3.93 11.15
N GLY A 22 -11.44 5.22 11.02
CA GLY A 22 -12.42 6.30 11.18
C GLY A 22 -13.02 6.63 9.83
N LYS A 23 -14.36 6.48 9.71
CA LYS A 23 -15.18 7.03 8.61
C LYS A 23 -14.51 8.27 8.04
N ILE A 24 -14.18 8.25 6.73
CA ILE A 24 -13.69 9.38 5.93
C ILE A 24 -13.64 10.66 6.76
N ALA A 25 -12.53 10.85 7.48
CA ALA A 25 -12.28 12.11 8.14
C ALA A 25 -11.93 13.08 7.03
N ALA A 26 -12.97 13.61 6.39
CA ALA A 26 -12.96 14.83 5.63
C ALA A 26 -12.65 16.01 6.57
N GLY A 27 -11.56 15.93 7.33
CA GLY A 27 -11.07 16.97 8.25
C GLY A 27 -10.32 18.10 7.56
N GLY A 28 -10.51 18.23 6.25
CA GLY A 28 -9.94 19.31 5.43
C GLY A 28 -10.67 19.48 4.11
N GLY A 29 -11.25 18.39 3.57
CA GLY A 29 -12.01 18.43 2.32
C GLY A 29 -13.35 19.15 2.44
N LEU A 30 -14.19 18.82 3.44
CA LEU A 30 -15.51 19.47 3.58
C LEU A 30 -15.40 20.88 4.13
N ILE A 31 -14.58 21.11 5.15
CA ILE A 31 -14.35 22.46 5.70
C ILE A 31 -13.63 23.33 4.66
N GLY A 32 -12.63 22.80 3.95
CA GLY A 32 -11.97 23.49 2.83
C GLY A 32 -12.92 23.77 1.67
N LEU A 33 -13.81 22.84 1.31
CA LEU A 33 -14.86 23.06 0.31
C LEU A 33 -15.86 24.12 0.77
N ILE A 34 -16.28 24.11 2.04
CA ILE A 34 -17.23 25.10 2.57
C ILE A 34 -16.59 26.49 2.58
N ILE A 35 -15.34 26.62 3.02
CA ILE A 35 -14.58 27.89 2.97
C ILE A 35 -14.35 28.34 1.53
N LEU A 36 -14.04 27.42 0.61
CA LEU A 36 -13.91 27.69 -0.82
C LEU A 36 -15.23 28.19 -1.42
N LEU A 37 -16.36 27.57 -1.06
CA LEU A 37 -17.69 27.95 -1.52
C LEU A 37 -18.13 29.31 -0.96
N ILE A 38 -17.81 29.63 0.29
CA ILE A 38 -18.07 30.95 0.89
C ILE A 38 -17.25 32.05 0.20
N ASN A 39 -15.97 31.79 -0.09
CA ASN A 39 -15.13 32.73 -0.84
C ASN A 39 -15.53 32.86 -2.33
N MET A 40 -16.11 31.80 -2.91
CA MET A 40 -16.52 31.80 -4.32
C MET A 40 -17.92 32.42 -4.55
N PHE A 41 -18.81 32.40 -3.56
CA PHE A 41 -20.21 32.84 -3.72
C PHE A 41 -20.64 34.11 -2.97
N GLY A 42 -19.70 34.86 -2.38
CA GLY A 42 -19.98 36.23 -1.89
C GLY A 42 -20.49 36.28 -0.45
N GLY A 43 -19.71 36.93 0.40
CA GLY A 43 -19.82 36.91 1.87
C GLY A 43 -20.93 37.76 2.49
N GLU A 44 -22.20 37.46 2.21
CA GLU A 44 -23.32 38.12 2.90
C GLU A 44 -24.21 37.18 3.73
N ASN A 45 -24.02 35.85 3.65
CA ASN A 45 -24.85 34.87 4.38
C ASN A 45 -24.13 34.19 5.57
N ALA A 46 -23.06 34.78 6.08
CA ALA A 46 -22.24 34.18 7.15
C ALA A 46 -23.00 33.99 8.49
N GLN A 47 -24.04 34.79 8.75
CA GLN A 47 -24.82 34.74 10.00
C GLN A 47 -25.82 33.56 10.06
N GLN A 48 -26.21 32.97 8.93
CA GLN A 48 -27.06 31.77 8.91
C GLN A 48 -26.27 30.47 9.14
N LEU A 49 -24.94 30.54 9.06
CA LEU A 49 -24.04 29.41 9.24
C LEU A 49 -23.52 29.27 10.68
N THR A 50 -23.78 30.27 11.54
CA THR A 50 -23.35 30.28 12.95
C THR A 50 -23.89 29.08 13.76
N PRO A 51 -25.19 28.70 13.70
CA PRO A 51 -25.67 27.54 14.45
C PRO A 51 -25.17 26.20 13.89
N LEU A 52 -24.85 26.14 12.59
CA LEU A 52 -24.24 24.96 11.96
C LEU A 52 -22.74 24.83 12.34
N LEU A 53 -22.04 25.96 12.50
CA LEU A 53 -20.69 26.01 13.04
C LEU A 53 -20.64 25.59 14.51
N GLU A 54 -21.55 26.10 15.35
CA GLU A 54 -21.62 25.71 16.77
C GLU A 54 -21.94 24.22 16.96
N GLN A 55 -22.79 23.65 16.09
CA GLN A 55 -23.08 22.21 16.11
C GLN A 55 -21.90 21.35 15.64
N LEU A 56 -21.06 21.86 14.71
CA LEU A 56 -19.78 21.23 14.36
C LEU A 56 -18.73 21.38 15.47
N GLN A 57 -18.80 22.44 16.27
CA GLN A 57 -17.87 22.71 17.38
C GLN A 57 -18.21 21.89 18.64
N GLN A 58 -19.50 21.58 18.89
CA GLN A 58 -19.94 20.68 19.97
C GLN A 58 -19.89 19.19 19.62
N GLY A 59 -19.81 18.85 18.32
CA GLY A 59 -19.63 17.47 17.83
C GLY A 59 -18.18 17.06 17.58
N GLN A 60 -17.21 17.94 17.83
CA GLN A 60 -15.78 17.65 17.67
C GLN A 60 -15.24 16.85 18.87
N SER A 61 -15.67 15.60 19.00
CA SER A 61 -14.64 14.59 19.25
C SER A 61 -13.88 14.46 17.94
N THR A 62 -12.83 15.27 17.76
CA THR A 62 -11.75 14.89 16.85
C THR A 62 -11.24 13.55 17.36
N GLU A 63 -11.76 12.44 16.83
CA GLU A 63 -10.97 11.23 16.74
C GLU A 63 -9.79 11.63 15.87
N GLN A 64 -8.73 12.10 16.53
CA GLN A 64 -7.42 12.21 15.94
C GLN A 64 -7.19 10.87 15.25
N VAL A 65 -6.83 10.91 13.97
CA VAL A 65 -6.21 9.76 13.31
C VAL A 65 -5.08 9.35 14.25
N ARG A 66 -5.30 8.30 15.04
CA ARG A 66 -4.30 7.85 16.00
C ARG A 66 -3.24 7.18 15.16
N GLN A 67 -2.23 7.96 14.80
CA GLN A 67 -1.01 7.40 14.25
C GLN A 67 -0.31 6.68 15.41
N ARG A 68 -0.44 5.35 15.44
CA ARG A 68 0.29 4.53 16.39
C ARG A 68 1.77 4.58 16.01
N GLU A 69 2.64 4.83 16.98
CA GLU A 69 4.08 4.70 16.76
C GLU A 69 4.43 3.25 16.42
N LEU A 70 5.30 3.09 15.41
CA LEU A 70 5.80 1.79 15.02
C LEU A 70 6.77 1.26 16.08
N THR A 71 6.62 -0.01 16.43
CA THR A 71 7.56 -0.69 17.30
C THR A 71 8.93 -0.82 16.63
N PRO A 72 10.03 -0.97 17.39
CA PRO A 72 11.35 -1.23 16.82
C PRO A 72 11.38 -2.41 15.85
N LYS A 73 10.55 -3.44 16.11
CA LYS A 73 10.45 -4.61 15.24
C LYS A 73 9.77 -4.28 13.91
N GLU A 74 8.71 -3.49 13.95
CA GLU A 74 8.03 -3.03 12.74
C GLU A 74 8.93 -2.14 11.88
N MET A 75 9.73 -1.26 12.50
CA MET A 75 10.72 -0.46 11.77
C MET A 75 11.78 -1.35 11.10
N GLU A 76 12.31 -2.35 11.81
CA GLU A 76 13.27 -3.30 11.25
C GLU A 76 12.69 -4.09 10.06
N LEU A 77 11.42 -4.52 10.15
CA LEU A 77 10.74 -5.21 9.07
C LEU A 77 10.48 -4.32 7.86
N GLY A 78 10.13 -3.05 8.07
CA GLY A 78 9.97 -2.07 7.00
C GLY A 78 11.28 -1.82 6.26
N ASP A 79 12.37 -1.67 7.02
CA ASP A 79 13.73 -1.55 6.49
C ASP A 79 14.16 -2.78 5.69
N PHE A 80 13.81 -3.97 6.18
CA PHE A 80 14.05 -5.22 5.48
C PHE A 80 13.30 -5.25 4.14
N ALA A 81 11.99 -4.95 4.15
CA ALA A 81 11.16 -4.94 2.95
C ALA A 81 11.67 -3.93 1.91
N ALA A 82 12.04 -2.72 2.35
CA ALA A 82 12.62 -1.69 1.50
C ALA A 82 13.96 -2.13 0.88
N THR A 83 14.79 -2.85 1.63
CA THR A 83 16.04 -3.43 1.14
C THR A 83 15.77 -4.51 0.08
N MET A 84 14.81 -5.40 0.34
CA MET A 84 14.46 -6.45 -0.62
C MET A 84 13.88 -5.88 -1.91
N LEU A 85 13.07 -4.83 -1.83
CA LEU A 85 12.59 -4.10 -3.02
C LEU A 85 13.77 -3.49 -3.79
N GLY A 86 14.70 -2.82 -3.10
CA GLY A 86 15.87 -2.21 -3.74
C GLY A 86 16.79 -3.23 -4.42
N ASN A 87 16.93 -4.42 -3.83
CA ASN A 87 17.66 -5.55 -4.43
C ASN A 87 16.95 -6.06 -5.69
N ASN A 88 15.64 -6.27 -5.63
CA ASN A 88 14.84 -6.66 -6.80
C ASN A 88 14.93 -5.63 -7.93
N ASP A 89 14.81 -4.33 -7.61
CA ASP A 89 14.92 -3.24 -8.58
C ASP A 89 16.27 -3.29 -9.32
N SER A 90 17.34 -3.54 -8.57
CA SER A 90 18.70 -3.59 -9.12
C SER A 90 18.90 -4.80 -10.05
N ILE A 91 18.38 -5.96 -9.65
CA ILE A 91 18.44 -7.19 -10.44
C ILE A 91 17.62 -7.02 -11.72
N TRP A 92 16.36 -6.61 -11.63
CA TRP A 92 15.48 -6.50 -12.78
C TRP A 92 15.89 -5.37 -13.72
N ALA A 93 16.42 -4.25 -13.21
CA ALA A 93 17.00 -3.21 -14.06
C ALA A 93 18.15 -3.77 -14.93
N LYS A 94 19.04 -4.59 -14.36
CA LYS A 94 20.12 -5.26 -15.10
C LYS A 94 19.56 -6.21 -16.16
N VAL A 95 18.63 -7.09 -15.78
CA VAL A 95 18.04 -8.09 -16.70
C VAL A 95 17.29 -7.42 -17.84
N PHE A 96 16.49 -6.38 -17.57
CA PHE A 96 15.78 -5.65 -18.62
C PHE A 96 16.76 -4.94 -19.55
N HIS A 97 17.81 -4.30 -19.01
CA HIS A 97 18.83 -3.65 -19.81
C HIS A 97 19.55 -4.63 -20.74
N GLU A 98 19.95 -5.81 -20.24
CA GLU A 98 20.56 -6.89 -21.04
C GLU A 98 19.64 -7.36 -22.18
N ASN A 99 18.32 -7.25 -22.00
CA ASN A 99 17.31 -7.61 -23.00
C ASN A 99 16.81 -6.41 -23.83
N LYS A 100 17.48 -5.24 -23.75
CA LYS A 100 17.11 -4.00 -24.46
C LYS A 100 15.69 -3.49 -24.12
N LEU A 101 15.24 -3.77 -22.90
CA LEU A 101 13.97 -3.30 -22.34
C LEU A 101 14.21 -2.24 -21.27
N THR A 102 13.18 -1.46 -20.96
CA THR A 102 13.21 -0.47 -19.88
C THR A 102 12.49 -1.03 -18.66
N TYR A 103 13.18 -1.08 -17.52
CA TYR A 103 12.56 -1.45 -16.25
C TYR A 103 12.03 -0.20 -15.56
N GLU A 104 10.72 -0.14 -15.38
CA GLU A 104 10.09 0.83 -14.50
C GLU A 104 10.02 0.22 -13.10
N LYS A 105 10.48 0.95 -12.07
CA LYS A 105 10.48 0.40 -10.71
C LYS A 105 9.07 0.44 -10.13
N PRO A 106 8.59 -0.64 -9.47
CA PRO A 106 7.34 -0.60 -8.74
C PRO A 106 7.45 0.28 -7.49
N GLY A 107 6.29 0.74 -7.02
CA GLY A 107 6.16 1.22 -5.64
C GLY A 107 5.88 0.07 -4.67
N MET A 108 6.04 0.33 -3.37
CA MET A 108 5.59 -0.58 -2.33
C MET A 108 4.83 0.19 -1.25
N VAL A 109 3.76 -0.41 -0.74
CA VAL A 109 2.97 0.12 0.36
C VAL A 109 2.99 -0.89 1.49
N LEU A 110 3.50 -0.49 2.65
CA LEU A 110 3.38 -1.27 3.88
C LEU A 110 2.10 -0.83 4.59
N PHE A 111 1.25 -1.76 4.99
CA PHE A 111 -0.02 -1.43 5.65
C PHE A 111 -0.38 -2.41 6.76
N ASN A 112 -1.40 -2.05 7.54
CA ASN A 112 -2.07 -2.92 8.52
C ASN A 112 -3.58 -2.84 8.31
N ASP A 113 -4.28 -3.95 8.54
CA ASP A 113 -5.74 -4.12 8.55
C ASP A 113 -6.40 -3.93 7.18
N ASN A 114 -6.31 -2.73 6.60
CA ASN A 114 -6.98 -2.37 5.36
C ASN A 114 -6.15 -1.42 4.49
N VAL A 115 -6.33 -1.53 3.18
CA VAL A 115 -5.70 -0.63 2.22
C VAL A 115 -6.60 -0.39 1.01
N SER A 116 -6.67 0.86 0.58
CA SER A 116 -7.31 1.23 -0.69
C SER A 116 -6.26 1.30 -1.79
N THR A 117 -6.52 0.62 -2.90
CA THR A 117 -5.62 0.51 -4.06
C THR A 117 -6.35 0.91 -5.34
N ALA A 118 -5.63 1.11 -6.44
CA ALA A 118 -6.26 1.32 -7.74
C ALA A 118 -6.99 0.08 -8.27
N CYS A 119 -6.77 -1.09 -7.69
CA CYS A 119 -7.46 -2.34 -8.02
C CYS A 119 -8.70 -2.60 -7.14
N GLY A 120 -9.00 -1.70 -6.20
CA GLY A 120 -10.06 -1.84 -5.19
C GLY A 120 -9.51 -1.84 -3.76
N SER A 121 -10.40 -2.06 -2.80
CA SER A 121 -10.02 -2.17 -1.39
C SER A 121 -9.62 -3.62 -1.05
N ALA A 122 -8.57 -3.76 -0.25
CA ALA A 122 -8.08 -5.04 0.26
C ALA A 122 -7.92 -5.00 1.78
N THR A 123 -7.84 -6.17 2.40
CA THR A 123 -7.64 -6.32 3.85
C THR A 123 -6.43 -7.19 4.14
N SER A 124 -5.93 -7.17 5.37
CA SER A 124 -4.86 -8.07 5.82
C SER A 124 -5.16 -9.56 5.56
N ALA A 125 -6.43 -9.95 5.50
CA ALA A 125 -6.85 -11.32 5.22
C ALA A 125 -6.50 -11.82 3.80
N THR A 126 -6.29 -10.92 2.83
CA THR A 126 -5.89 -11.31 1.47
C THR A 126 -4.39 -11.59 1.34
N GLY A 127 -3.58 -11.26 2.34
CA GLY A 127 -2.12 -11.37 2.29
C GLY A 127 -1.47 -10.32 1.36
N PRO A 128 -0.16 -10.42 1.11
CA PRO A 128 0.54 -9.55 0.17
C PRO A 128 0.07 -9.72 -1.26
N PHE A 129 0.09 -8.64 -2.05
CA PHE A 129 -0.36 -8.66 -3.45
C PHE A 129 0.24 -7.52 -4.28
N TYR A 130 0.24 -7.68 -5.60
CA TYR A 130 0.57 -6.62 -6.57
C TYR A 130 -0.67 -6.09 -7.28
N CYS A 131 -0.80 -4.76 -7.37
CA CYS A 131 -1.84 -4.11 -8.17
C CYS A 131 -1.27 -3.55 -9.49
N PRO A 132 -1.69 -4.06 -10.67
CA PRO A 132 -1.20 -3.56 -11.95
C PRO A 132 -1.66 -2.15 -12.30
N ALA A 133 -2.76 -1.65 -11.71
CA ALA A 133 -3.34 -0.35 -12.05
C ALA A 133 -2.54 0.83 -11.48
N ASP A 134 -1.94 0.67 -10.29
CA ASP A 134 -1.05 1.67 -9.68
C ASP A 134 0.42 1.24 -9.65
N ARG A 135 0.71 0.00 -10.09
CA ARG A 135 2.05 -0.61 -10.14
C ARG A 135 2.72 -0.66 -8.77
N LYS A 136 1.95 -0.95 -7.73
CA LYS A 136 2.46 -1.09 -6.37
C LYS A 136 2.34 -2.50 -5.83
N VAL A 137 3.33 -2.87 -5.04
CA VAL A 137 3.36 -4.07 -4.20
C VAL A 137 2.82 -3.69 -2.82
N TYR A 138 1.77 -4.36 -2.37
CA TYR A 138 1.11 -4.13 -1.09
C TYR A 138 1.52 -5.22 -0.12
N MET A 139 2.18 -4.82 0.97
CA MET A 139 2.71 -5.74 1.98
C MET A 139 1.99 -5.54 3.30
N ASP A 140 1.20 -6.52 3.69
CA ASP A 140 0.71 -6.63 5.05
C ASP A 140 1.77 -7.31 5.92
N LEU A 141 2.31 -6.61 6.90
CA LEU A 141 3.33 -7.18 7.77
C LEU A 141 2.74 -7.98 8.93
N ALA A 142 1.42 -7.93 9.17
CA ALA A 142 0.77 -8.81 10.15
C ALA A 142 0.83 -10.29 9.71
N PHE A 143 0.69 -10.53 8.39
CA PHE A 143 0.91 -11.84 7.77
C PHE A 143 2.31 -12.42 8.08
N PHE A 144 3.32 -11.57 8.26
CA PHE A 144 4.68 -12.03 8.57
C PHE A 144 4.84 -12.57 9.97
N GLU A 145 4.14 -12.01 10.95
CA GLU A 145 4.12 -12.62 12.27
C GLU A 145 3.31 -13.92 12.29
N GLU A 146 2.27 -14.03 11.45
CA GLU A 146 1.57 -15.29 11.27
C GLU A 146 2.50 -16.37 10.68
N LEU A 147 3.28 -16.04 9.65
CA LEU A 147 4.27 -16.95 9.07
C LEU A 147 5.31 -17.42 10.09
N ARG A 148 5.82 -16.51 10.92
CA ARG A 148 6.83 -16.81 11.93
C ARG A 148 6.27 -17.66 13.07
N THR A 149 5.06 -17.36 13.53
CA THR A 149 4.43 -17.99 14.70
C THR A 149 3.76 -19.33 14.37
N ARG A 150 3.04 -19.43 13.25
CA ARG A 150 2.28 -20.65 12.89
C ARG A 150 3.10 -21.68 12.14
N PHE A 151 4.04 -21.25 11.29
CA PHE A 151 4.79 -22.17 10.42
C PHE A 151 6.23 -22.41 10.89
N GLY A 152 6.60 -21.91 12.07
CA GLY A 152 7.90 -22.20 12.69
C GLY A 152 9.10 -21.68 11.90
N ALA A 153 8.90 -20.68 11.02
CA ALA A 153 9.95 -20.04 10.25
C ALA A 153 10.85 -19.20 11.18
N LYS A 154 11.75 -19.87 11.91
CA LYS A 154 12.78 -19.24 12.75
C LYS A 154 13.76 -18.39 11.93
N GLU A 155 13.86 -18.64 10.63
CA GLU A 155 14.58 -17.86 9.62
C GLU A 155 13.63 -17.07 8.68
N GLY A 156 12.61 -16.42 9.26
CA GLY A 156 11.52 -15.76 8.53
C GLY A 156 11.91 -14.77 7.43
N ASP A 157 13.14 -14.22 7.45
CA ASP A 157 13.66 -13.31 6.43
C ASP A 157 13.55 -13.88 5.00
N PHE A 158 13.82 -15.18 4.81
CA PHE A 158 13.74 -15.76 3.47
C PHE A 158 12.31 -15.86 2.93
N ALA A 159 11.36 -16.26 3.78
CA ALA A 159 9.95 -16.37 3.38
C ALA A 159 9.40 -14.99 2.98
N ILE A 160 9.76 -13.95 3.75
CA ILE A 160 9.37 -12.57 3.44
C ILE A 160 10.01 -12.11 2.12
N ALA A 161 11.31 -12.34 1.94
CA ALA A 161 12.01 -11.99 0.70
C ALA A 161 11.42 -12.71 -0.51
N TYR A 162 11.05 -13.98 -0.36
CA TYR A 162 10.40 -14.77 -1.40
C TYR A 162 9.06 -14.17 -1.81
N VAL A 163 8.20 -13.81 -0.85
CA VAL A 163 6.90 -13.20 -1.15
C VAL A 163 7.07 -11.84 -1.82
N ILE A 164 7.99 -11.00 -1.35
CA ILE A 164 8.29 -9.73 -2.02
C ILE A 164 8.74 -9.96 -3.47
N ALA A 165 9.61 -10.95 -3.70
CA ALA A 165 10.06 -11.30 -5.05
C ALA A 165 8.92 -11.85 -5.91
N HIS A 166 7.98 -12.60 -5.33
CA HIS A 166 6.77 -13.08 -6.02
C HIS A 166 5.92 -11.91 -6.52
N GLU A 167 5.63 -10.95 -5.66
CA GLU A 167 4.83 -9.77 -6.01
C GLU A 167 5.54 -8.88 -7.05
N VAL A 168 6.86 -8.72 -6.94
CA VAL A 168 7.65 -8.05 -7.99
C VAL A 168 7.62 -8.84 -9.30
N GLY A 169 7.52 -10.17 -9.25
CA GLY A 169 7.31 -11.01 -10.42
C GLY A 169 6.02 -10.65 -11.18
N HIS A 170 4.93 -10.38 -10.47
CA HIS A 170 3.69 -9.89 -11.09
C HIS A 170 3.85 -8.51 -11.73
N HIS A 171 4.66 -7.64 -11.13
CA HIS A 171 5.05 -6.37 -11.73
C HIS A 171 5.80 -6.57 -13.05
N VAL A 172 6.81 -7.45 -13.07
CA VAL A 172 7.56 -7.79 -14.28
C VAL A 172 6.65 -8.36 -15.36
N GLN A 173 5.75 -9.28 -15.02
CA GLN A 173 4.76 -9.80 -15.95
C GLN A 173 3.86 -8.70 -16.54
N THR A 174 3.57 -7.67 -15.74
CA THR A 174 2.79 -6.51 -16.19
C THR A 174 3.59 -5.67 -17.18
N LEU A 175 4.87 -5.37 -16.91
CA LEU A 175 5.74 -4.65 -17.84
C LEU A 175 5.93 -5.39 -19.16
N LEU A 176 6.02 -6.73 -19.12
CA LEU A 176 6.16 -7.57 -20.31
C LEU A 176 4.83 -7.80 -21.05
N GLY A 177 3.70 -7.34 -20.52
CA GLY A 177 2.36 -7.58 -21.08
C GLY A 177 1.94 -9.04 -21.06
N THR A 178 2.60 -9.90 -20.27
CA THR A 178 2.30 -11.33 -20.19
C THR A 178 1.16 -11.63 -19.23
N SER A 179 0.87 -10.74 -18.27
CA SER A 179 -0.24 -10.89 -17.31
C SER A 179 -1.61 -11.05 -18.00
N GLY A 180 -1.86 -10.30 -19.09
CA GLY A 180 -3.07 -10.45 -19.90
C GLY A 180 -3.17 -11.78 -20.63
N LYS A 181 -2.03 -12.35 -21.05
CA LYS A 181 -1.98 -13.67 -21.71
C LYS A 181 -2.27 -14.79 -20.71
N VAL A 182 -1.65 -14.75 -19.53
CA VAL A 182 -1.88 -15.72 -18.44
C VAL A 182 -3.35 -15.71 -18.02
N ARG A 183 -3.95 -14.53 -17.81
CA ARG A 183 -5.37 -14.42 -17.42
C ARG A 183 -6.31 -15.02 -18.47
N LYS A 184 -6.06 -14.78 -19.76
CA LYS A 184 -6.84 -15.39 -20.85
C LYS A 184 -6.72 -16.92 -20.85
N LEU A 185 -5.51 -17.45 -20.64
CA LEU A 185 -5.28 -18.90 -20.57
C LEU A 185 -5.97 -19.53 -19.35
N GLN A 186 -5.89 -18.90 -18.18
CA GLN A 186 -6.57 -19.38 -16.96
C GLN A 186 -8.10 -19.38 -17.11
N GLN A 187 -8.67 -18.35 -17.74
CA GLN A 187 -10.12 -18.30 -18.03
C GLN A 187 -10.54 -19.42 -19.00
N GLY A 188 -9.72 -19.74 -20.00
CA GLY A 188 -9.97 -20.86 -20.92
C GLY A 188 -9.92 -22.23 -20.23
N LEU A 189 -8.98 -22.43 -19.30
CA LEU A 189 -8.88 -23.68 -18.53
C LEU A 189 -10.09 -23.89 -17.60
N SER A 190 -10.60 -22.83 -16.98
CA SER A 190 -11.84 -22.87 -16.17
C SER A 190 -13.08 -23.26 -16.98
N GLN A 191 -13.11 -22.96 -18.28
CA GLN A 191 -14.24 -23.31 -19.16
C GLN A 191 -14.14 -24.74 -19.73
N THR A 192 -12.96 -25.34 -19.72
CA THR A 192 -12.75 -26.70 -20.26
C THR A 192 -12.87 -27.78 -19.17
N ALA A 193 -12.85 -27.38 -17.90
CA ALA A 193 -12.99 -28.26 -16.74
C ALA A 193 -14.40 -28.26 -16.12
N ALA A 194 -15.38 -27.65 -16.80
CA ALA A 194 -16.81 -27.65 -16.45
C ALA A 194 -17.61 -28.36 -17.54
#